data_AF-A0A7M2QNY6-F1
#
_entry.id   AF-A0A7M2QNY6-F1
#
_cell.length_a   1.000
_cell.length_b   1.000
_cell.length_c   1.000
_cell.angle_alpha   90.00
_cell.angle_beta   90.00
_cell.angle_gamma   90.00
#
_symmetry.space_group_name_H-M   'P 1'
#
loop_
_entity.id
_entity.type
_entity.pdbx_description
1 polymer ?
#
loop_
_entity_poly.entity_id
_entity_poly.type
_entity_poly.pdbx_seq_one_letter_code
_entity_poly.pdbx_strand_id
1 'polypeptide(L)'
;MIGADSVPIFLEENTLKAKQITGVLVVVTSLLALYFIIKQNFNVAILFMTLMFTVTNGFRAKDFKEKGFEKEAKWMRGMSIFFGVATLAILVVNFI
;
A
#
# COMPACT_ATOMS: atom_id res chain seq x y z
N MET A 1 25.69 -10.43 -21.86
CA MET A 1 24.78 -10.59 -20.72
C MET A 1 25.32 -9.72 -19.60
N ILE A 2 24.71 -8.57 -19.33
CA ILE A 2 25.10 -7.73 -18.18
C ILE A 2 24.35 -8.32 -16.98
N GLY A 3 25.10 -8.88 -16.04
CA GLY A 3 24.56 -9.60 -14.89
C GLY A 3 23.65 -8.73 -14.03
N ALA A 4 22.68 -9.38 -13.39
CA ALA A 4 21.81 -8.81 -12.36
C ALA A 4 22.56 -8.31 -11.11
N ASP A 5 23.90 -8.45 -11.10
CA ASP A 5 24.79 -8.24 -9.97
C ASP A 5 25.39 -6.82 -9.91
N SER A 6 24.87 -5.89 -10.71
CA SER A 6 25.36 -4.50 -10.81
C SER A 6 24.49 -3.47 -10.06
N VAL A 7 23.47 -3.91 -9.34
CA VAL A 7 22.68 -3.01 -8.48
C VAL A 7 23.58 -2.56 -7.31
N PRO A 8 23.81 -1.25 -7.11
CA PRO A 8 24.61 -0.78 -6.00
C PRO A 8 24.01 -1.26 -4.67
N ILE A 9 24.83 -1.80 -3.77
CA ILE A 9 24.42 -2.29 -2.44
C ILE A 9 23.53 -1.29 -1.69
N PHE A 10 23.82 0.01 -1.81
CA PHE A 10 23.00 1.07 -1.20
C PHE A 10 21.56 1.15 -1.79
N LEU A 11 21.38 0.85 -3.07
CA LEU A 11 20.03 0.80 -3.67
C LEU A 11 19.27 -0.45 -3.20
N GLU A 12 19.96 -1.59 -3.09
CA GLU A 12 19.36 -2.83 -2.58
C GLU A 12 18.89 -2.66 -1.12
N GLU A 13 19.73 -2.08 -0.25
CA GLU A 13 19.38 -1.79 1.14
C GLU A 13 18.16 -0.87 1.25
N ASN A 14 18.08 0.19 0.44
CA ASN A 14 16.93 1.09 0.42
C ASN A 14 15.64 0.39 -0.04
N THR A 15 15.72 -0.50 -1.03
CA THR A 15 14.56 -1.26 -1.48
C THR A 15 14.05 -2.23 -0.41
N LEU A 16 14.95 -2.87 0.34
CA LEU A 16 14.61 -3.76 1.45
C LEU A 16 13.94 -2.99 2.59
N LYS A 17 14.50 -1.85 2.99
CA LYS A 17 13.90 -0.96 4.01
C LYS A 17 12.51 -0.50 3.61
N ALA A 18 12.33 -0.08 2.36
CA ALA A 18 11.01 0.31 1.85
C ALA A 18 10.00 -0.84 1.93
N LYS A 19 10.38 -2.07 1.56
CA LYS A 19 9.52 -3.26 1.69
C LYS A 19 9.15 -3.55 3.16
N GLN A 20 10.10 -3.40 4.09
CA GLN A 20 9.84 -3.60 5.52
C GLN A 20 8.88 -2.55 6.10
N ILE A 21 9.12 -1.27 5.84
CA ILE A 21 8.26 -0.16 6.29
C ILE A 21 6.83 -0.39 5.81
N THR A 22 6.70 -0.82 4.57
CA THR A 22 5.41 -1.17 3.98
C THR A 22 4.73 -2.32 4.67
N GLY A 23 5.46 -3.42 4.89
CA GLY A 23 4.92 -4.59 5.58
C GLY A 23 4.38 -4.22 6.96
N VAL A 24 5.14 -3.42 7.71
CA VAL A 24 4.71 -2.88 9.01
C VAL A 24 3.45 -2.03 8.87
N LEU A 25 3.42 -1.10 7.91
CA LEU A 25 2.26 -0.23 7.69
C LEU A 25 1.00 -1.03 7.33
N VAL A 26 1.12 -2.07 6.50
CA VAL A 26 0.01 -2.95 6.13
C VAL A 26 -0.48 -3.74 7.34
N VAL A 27 0.42 -4.30 8.15
CA VAL A 27 0.05 -5.04 9.36
C VAL A 27 -0.68 -4.13 10.34
N VAL A 28 -0.13 -2.94 10.63
CA VAL A 28 -0.72 -1.98 11.57
C VAL A 28 -2.11 -1.54 11.10
N THR A 29 -2.25 -1.14 9.83
CA THR A 29 -3.55 -0.71 9.29
C THR A 29 -4.57 -1.84 9.25
N SER A 30 -4.14 -3.08 9.00
CA SER A 30 -5.02 -4.26 9.03
C SER A 30 -5.51 -4.59 10.45
N LEU A 31 -4.62 -4.52 11.44
CA LEU A 31 -4.98 -4.75 12.85
C LEU A 31 -5.92 -3.66 13.37
N LEU A 32 -5.67 -2.40 13.02
CA LEU A 32 -6.56 -1.29 13.37
C LEU A 32 -7.93 -1.45 12.71
N ALA A 33 -7.98 -1.78 11.43
CA ALA A 33 -9.24 -2.05 10.74
C ALA A 33 -10.04 -3.16 11.45
N LEU A 34 -9.39 -4.30 11.75
CA LEU A 34 -10.04 -5.41 12.46
C LEU A 34 -10.52 -5.00 13.86
N TYR A 35 -9.70 -4.27 14.62
CA TYR A 35 -10.07 -3.77 15.94
C TYR A 35 -11.33 -2.90 15.89
N PHE A 36 -11.41 -1.97 14.93
CA PHE A 36 -12.58 -1.10 14.79
C PHE A 36 -13.81 -1.82 14.23
N ILE A 37 -13.64 -2.86 13.39
CA ILE A 37 -14.74 -3.76 13.01
C ILE A 37 -15.33 -4.45 14.23
N ILE A 38 -14.49 -5.01 15.12
CA ILE A 38 -14.94 -5.67 16.35
C ILE A 38 -15.67 -4.69 17.27
N LYS A 39 -15.21 -3.44 17.33
CA LYS A 39 -15.86 -2.35 18.06
C LYS A 39 -17.11 -1.79 17.37
N GLN A 40 -17.49 -2.31 16.20
CA GLN A 40 -18.58 -1.83 15.35
C GLN A 40 -18.46 -0.35 14.97
N ASN A 41 -17.26 0.23 15.04
CA ASN A 41 -16.98 1.57 14.57
C ASN A 41 -16.54 1.51 13.11
N PHE A 42 -17.53 1.31 12.24
CA PHE A 42 -17.29 1.06 10.82
C PHE A 42 -16.66 2.25 10.10
N ASN A 43 -16.93 3.48 10.51
CA ASN A 43 -16.36 4.64 9.85
C ASN A 43 -14.82 4.65 9.95
N VAL A 44 -14.30 4.44 11.16
CA VAL A 44 -12.85 4.37 11.40
C VAL A 44 -12.26 3.07 10.86
N ALA A 45 -12.99 1.95 10.91
CA ALA A 45 -12.56 0.72 10.26
C ALA A 45 -12.36 0.89 8.75
N ILE A 46 -13.31 1.53 8.06
CA ILE A 46 -13.25 1.78 6.62
C ILE A 46 -12.11 2.74 6.28
N LEU A 47 -11.81 3.73 7.13
CA LEU A 47 -10.61 4.57 6.98
C LEU A 47 -9.32 3.73 6.95
N PHE A 48 -9.14 2.83 7.91
CA PHE A 48 -7.94 1.98 7.94
C PHE A 48 -7.92 0.93 6.81
N MET A 49 -9.07 0.39 6.41
CA MET A 49 -9.16 -0.52 5.25
C MET A 49 -8.78 0.17 3.94
N THR A 50 -9.31 1.37 3.69
CA THR A 50 -9.00 2.13 2.47
C THR A 50 -7.54 2.59 2.45
N LEU A 51 -6.98 2.97 3.59
CA LEU A 51 -5.55 3.26 3.72
C LEU A 51 -4.69 2.01 3.44
N MET A 52 -5.05 0.85 4.01
CA MET A 52 -4.37 -0.43 3.74
C MET A 52 -4.39 -0.77 2.25
N PHE A 53 -5.54 -0.63 1.58
CA PHE A 53 -5.64 -0.88 0.14
C PHE A 53 -4.85 0.13 -0.70
N THR A 54 -4.80 1.40 -0.30
CA THR A 54 -3.97 2.42 -0.97
C THR A 54 -2.51 1.98 -1.00
N VAL A 55 -1.98 1.60 0.16
CA VAL A 55 -0.59 1.17 0.34
C VAL A 55 -0.33 -0.13 -0.40
N THR A 56 -1.08 -1.20 -0.11
CA THR A 56 -0.85 -2.53 -0.72
C THR A 56 -0.92 -2.51 -2.23
N ASN A 57 -1.88 -1.79 -2.84
CA ASN A 57 -1.98 -1.68 -4.29
C ASN A 57 -0.82 -0.85 -4.87
N GLY A 58 -0.35 0.19 -4.17
CA GLY A 58 0.83 0.95 -4.58
C GLY A 58 2.08 0.06 -4.65
N PHE A 59 2.27 -0.80 -3.65
CA PHE A 59 3.37 -1.77 -3.64
C PHE A 59 3.24 -2.86 -4.69
N ARG A 60 2.02 -3.40 -4.89
CA ARG A 60 1.75 -4.35 -5.97
C ARG A 60 1.99 -3.74 -7.35
N ALA A 61 1.67 -2.45 -7.54
CA ALA A 61 1.95 -1.74 -8.79
C ALA A 61 3.46 -1.68 -9.07
N LYS A 62 4.26 -1.37 -8.05
CA LYS A 62 5.73 -1.37 -8.15
C LYS A 62 6.29 -2.76 -8.42
N ASP A 63 5.87 -3.76 -7.64
CA ASP A 63 6.33 -5.15 -7.76
C ASP A 63 5.99 -5.75 -9.13
N PHE A 64 4.78 -5.49 -9.65
CA PHE A 64 4.39 -5.92 -10.98
C PHE A 64 5.21 -5.24 -12.08
N LYS A 65 5.50 -3.94 -11.94
CA LYS A 65 6.35 -3.24 -12.90
C LYS A 65 7.77 -3.81 -12.94
N GLU A 66 8.36 -4.08 -11.77
CA GLU A 66 9.70 -4.69 -11.65
C GLU A 66 9.77 -6.10 -12.27
N LYS A 67 8.65 -6.83 -12.26
CA LYS A 67 8.52 -8.16 -12.87
C LYS A 67 8.10 -8.16 -14.35
N GLY A 68 7.89 -6.99 -14.96
CA GLY A 68 7.48 -6.86 -16.36
C GLY A 68 5.97 -7.01 -16.62
N PHE A 69 5.13 -7.06 -15.59
CA PHE A 69 3.67 -7.13 -15.68
C PHE A 69 3.03 -5.74 -15.84
N GLU A 70 3.23 -5.12 -17.00
CA GLU A 70 2.85 -3.71 -17.27
C GLU A 70 1.33 -3.43 -17.14
N LYS A 71 0.47 -4.36 -17.56
CA LYS A 71 -1.00 -4.16 -17.51
C LYS A 71 -1.50 -4.21 -16.07
N GLU A 72 -1.03 -5.20 -15.31
CA GLU A 72 -1.35 -5.42 -13.91
C GLU A 72 -0.79 -4.30 -13.04
N ALA A 73 0.42 -3.80 -13.37
CA ALA A 73 1.01 -2.64 -12.70
C ALA A 73 0.14 -1.38 -12.87
N LYS A 74 -0.35 -1.10 -14.08
CA LYS A 74 -1.26 0.03 -14.34
C LYS A 74 -2.58 -0.14 -13.60
N TRP A 75 -3.14 -1.36 -13.57
CA TRP A 75 -4.36 -1.65 -12.84
C TRP A 75 -4.19 -1.40 -11.33
N MET A 76 -3.15 -1.97 -10.72
CA MET A 76 -2.84 -1.76 -9.30
C MET A 76 -2.56 -0.29 -8.98
N ARG A 77 -1.92 0.45 -9.88
CA ARG A 77 -1.73 1.90 -9.72
C ARG A 77 -3.07 2.65 -9.71
N GLY A 78 -3.98 2.29 -10.60
CA GLY A 78 -5.36 2.82 -10.61
C GLY A 78 -6.09 2.55 -9.30
N MET A 79 -6.00 1.31 -8.80
CA MET A 79 -6.60 0.92 -7.50
C MET A 79 -6.00 1.70 -6.33
N SER A 80 -4.67 1.88 -6.32
CA SER A 80 -3.99 2.68 -5.28
C SER A 80 -4.49 4.12 -5.26
N ILE A 81 -4.64 4.75 -6.43
CA ILE A 81 -5.18 6.12 -6.53
C ILE A 81 -6.64 6.17 -6.07
N PHE A 82 -7.48 5.25 -6.54
CA PHE A 82 -8.89 5.17 -6.13
C PHE A 82 -9.04 5.10 -4.61
N PHE A 83 -8.32 4.16 -3.97
CA PHE A 83 -8.37 4.03 -2.52
C PHE A 83 -7.71 5.21 -1.80
N GLY A 84 -6.70 5.85 -2.38
CA GLY A 84 -6.09 7.06 -1.82
C GLY A 84 -7.09 8.21 -1.76
N VAL A 85 -7.84 8.44 -2.85
CA VAL A 85 -8.91 9.44 -2.89
C VAL A 85 -10.03 9.07 -1.90
N ALA A 86 -10.43 7.80 -1.85
CA ALA A 86 -11.43 7.34 -0.90
C ALA A 86 -10.99 7.57 0.56
N THR A 87 -9.72 7.28 0.89
CA THR A 87 -9.14 7.50 2.22
C THR A 87 -9.25 8.97 2.62
N LEU A 88 -8.90 9.89 1.71
CA LEU A 88 -9.04 11.32 1.96
C LEU A 88 -10.50 11.74 2.14
N ALA A 89 -11.41 11.24 1.31
CA ALA A 89 -12.84 11.54 1.44
C ALA A 89 -13.41 11.07 2.79
N ILE A 90 -13.05 9.87 3.24
CA ILE A 90 -13.47 9.34 4.54
C ILE A 90 -12.87 10.15 5.68
N LEU A 91 -11.62 10.60 5.55
CA LEU A 91 -10.98 11.45 6.55
C LEU A 91 -11.71 12.79 6.69
N VAL A 92 -12.09 13.42 5.58
CA VAL A 92 -12.90 14.64 5.57
C VAL A 92 -14.24 14.38 6.27
N VAL A 93 -15.00 13.37 5.83
CA VAL A 93 -16.33 13.07 6.39
C VAL A 93 -16.32 12.77 7.89
N ASN A 94 -15.23 12.22 8.43
CA ASN A 94 -15.15 11.84 9.84
C ASN A 94 -14.56 12.89 10.77
N PHE A 95 -13.77 13.83 10.26
CA PHE A 95 -12.93 14.70 11.10
C PHE A 95 -12.96 16.18 10.73
N ILE A 96 -13.67 16.57 9.66
CA ILE A 96 -13.85 17.96 9.21
C ILE A 96 -15.34 18.25 9.12
#